data_AF-A0A5J6QTA0-F1
#
_entry.id   AF-A0A5J6QTA0-F1
#
_cell.length_a   1.000
_cell.length_b   1.000
_cell.length_c   1.000
_cell.angle_alpha   90.00
_cell.angle_beta   90.00
_cell.angle_gamma   90.00
#
_symmetry.space_group_name_H-M   'P 1'
#
loop_
_entity.id
_entity.type
_entity.pdbx_description
1 polymer ?
#
loop_
_entity_poly.entity_id
_entity_poly.type
_entity_poly.pdbx_seq_one_letter_code
_entity_poly.pdbx_strand_id
1 'polypeptide(L)'
;MWRTPMNEQLEAVLCSRYPKLLPSQGQNCLQLFGFECQNGWFALIYAACELMQQHTDNSDSGQVIASQVKEKFGGLRFYYHGGDDYVAPVVELVERLSESICELCGAPGRIRERNGWLSARCLLHEDETGIPSQEMSEWISQGDSMAAVLEAALRLFAFDARETSRWLTSPARALGMKAPLEHLQEHNGHRDVMNLIGQIEHGVVP
;
A
#
# COMPACT_ATOMS: atom_id res chain seq x y z
N MET A 1 -22.81 1.35 -11.01
CA MET A 1 -22.62 0.84 -9.63
C MET A 1 -21.54 1.70 -9.01
N TRP A 2 -21.92 2.64 -8.13
CA TRP A 2 -20.97 3.54 -7.48
C TRP A 2 -20.26 2.75 -6.39
N ARG A 3 -18.95 2.54 -6.53
CA ARG A 3 -18.11 2.00 -5.45
C ARG A 3 -18.00 3.08 -4.39
N THR A 4 -18.22 2.73 -3.13
CA THR A 4 -18.08 3.68 -2.03
C THR A 4 -16.60 4.05 -1.93
N PRO A 5 -16.22 5.33 -2.04
CA PRO A 5 -14.83 5.73 -1.86
C PRO A 5 -14.34 5.38 -0.45
N MET A 6 -13.05 5.62 -0.19
CA MET A 6 -12.46 5.40 1.12
C MET A 6 -13.28 6.14 2.19
N ASN A 7 -13.43 5.54 3.36
CA ASN A 7 -14.16 6.17 4.45
C ASN A 7 -13.49 7.49 4.85
N GLU A 8 -14.29 8.55 5.02
CA GLU A 8 -13.86 9.90 5.38
C GLU A 8 -12.90 9.96 6.58
N GLN A 9 -13.06 9.08 7.57
CA GLN A 9 -12.18 9.03 8.74
C GLN A 9 -10.76 8.58 8.37
N LEU A 10 -10.63 7.60 7.47
CA LEU A 10 -9.34 7.14 6.96
C LEU A 10 -8.70 8.20 6.06
N GLU A 11 -9.51 8.83 5.20
CA GLU A 11 -9.04 9.96 4.38
C GLU A 11 -8.52 11.11 5.24
N ALA A 12 -9.23 11.44 6.33
CA ALA A 12 -8.83 12.48 7.27
C ALA A 12 -7.50 12.16 7.97
N VAL A 13 -7.25 10.88 8.31
CA VAL A 13 -5.95 10.45 8.86
C VAL A 13 -4.82 10.72 7.86
N LEU A 14 -4.99 10.31 6.60
CA LEU A 14 -3.96 10.52 5.56
C LEU A 14 -3.70 12.02 5.33
N CYS A 15 -4.76 12.81 5.16
CA CYS A 15 -4.63 14.25 4.89
C CYS A 15 -4.03 15.02 6.08
N SER A 16 -4.40 14.65 7.32
CA SER A 16 -3.87 15.28 8.54
C SER A 16 -2.40 14.93 8.76
N ARG A 17 -2.01 13.68 8.48
CA ARG A 17 -0.65 13.21 8.70
C ARG A 17 0.33 13.68 7.62
N TYR A 18 -0.11 13.78 6.37
CA TYR A 18 0.75 14.15 5.23
C TYR A 18 0.25 15.41 4.51
N PRO A 19 0.11 16.56 5.19
CA PRO A 19 -0.55 17.74 4.62
C PRO A 19 0.24 18.40 3.47
N LYS A 20 1.56 18.18 3.39
CA LYS A 20 2.37 18.68 2.26
C LYS A 20 2.18 17.82 1.00
N LEU A 21 1.97 16.52 1.17
CA LEU A 21 1.78 15.56 0.08
C LEU A 21 0.31 15.50 -0.38
N LEU A 22 -0.62 15.62 0.56
CA LEU A 22 -2.07 15.57 0.36
C LEU A 22 -2.71 16.92 0.74
N PRO A 23 -2.42 18.01 -0.01
CA PRO A 23 -2.94 19.32 0.34
C PRO A 23 -4.47 19.35 0.22
N SER A 24 -5.14 19.93 1.23
CA SER A 24 -6.59 20.09 1.28
C SER A 24 -7.11 21.30 0.48
N GLN A 25 -6.23 22.19 0.01
CA GLN A 25 -6.57 23.37 -0.80
C GLN A 25 -5.44 23.71 -1.79
N GLY A 26 -5.78 24.33 -2.93
CA GLY A 26 -4.80 24.77 -3.95
C GLY A 26 -5.06 24.21 -5.36
N GLN A 27 -4.28 24.65 -6.36
CA GLN A 27 -4.42 24.26 -7.77
C GLN A 27 -4.17 22.76 -8.06
N ASN A 28 -3.60 22.02 -7.10
CA ASN A 28 -3.31 20.57 -7.17
C ASN A 28 -3.98 19.78 -6.02
N CYS A 29 -5.11 20.29 -5.50
CA CYS A 29 -5.79 19.66 -4.37
C CYS A 29 -6.50 18.36 -4.78
N LEU A 30 -6.19 17.26 -4.10
CA LEU A 30 -6.85 15.95 -4.25
C LEU A 30 -8.36 16.00 -3.89
N GLN A 31 -8.77 16.99 -3.09
CA GLN A 31 -10.12 17.06 -2.50
C GLN A 31 -11.24 17.53 -3.44
N LEU A 32 -11.00 17.69 -4.76
CA LEU A 32 -12.14 17.85 -5.66
C LEU A 32 -12.99 16.56 -5.76
N PHE A 33 -12.39 15.38 -5.50
CA PHE A 33 -13.08 14.09 -5.59
C PHE A 33 -12.75 13.07 -4.47
N GLY A 34 -11.74 13.33 -3.61
CA GLY A 34 -11.36 12.41 -2.52
C GLY A 34 -10.55 11.20 -3.02
N PHE A 35 -10.44 10.15 -2.20
CA PHE A 35 -9.82 8.89 -2.63
C PHE A 35 -10.83 8.02 -3.38
N GLU A 36 -10.62 7.85 -4.68
CA GLU A 36 -11.50 7.06 -5.57
C GLU A 36 -11.15 5.55 -5.50
N CYS A 37 -10.86 5.05 -4.30
CA CYS A 37 -10.53 3.65 -4.03
C CYS A 37 -11.05 3.24 -2.64
N GLN A 38 -11.07 1.94 -2.35
CA GLN A 38 -11.70 1.41 -1.15
C GLN A 38 -10.70 1.25 0.02
N ASN A 39 -11.24 1.09 1.25
CA ASN A 39 -10.48 1.06 2.51
C ASN A 39 -9.34 0.04 2.56
N GLY A 40 -9.47 -1.11 1.90
CA GLY A 40 -8.48 -2.18 1.96
C GLY A 40 -7.10 -1.81 1.41
N TRP A 41 -7.00 -0.73 0.63
CA TRP A 41 -5.72 -0.21 0.16
C TRP A 41 -5.16 0.93 1.03
N PHE A 42 -5.82 1.26 2.16
CA PHE A 42 -5.35 2.27 3.10
C PHE A 42 -3.90 2.06 3.54
N ALA A 43 -3.53 0.84 3.95
CA ALA A 43 -2.17 0.56 4.42
C ALA A 43 -1.10 0.77 3.33
N LEU A 44 -1.43 0.49 2.06
CA LEU A 44 -0.52 0.74 0.93
C LEU A 44 -0.35 2.24 0.68
N ILE A 45 -1.47 2.97 0.65
CA ILE A 45 -1.47 4.43 0.44
C ILE A 45 -0.74 5.12 1.60
N TYR A 46 -0.99 4.70 2.84
CA TYR A 46 -0.30 5.17 4.02
C TYR A 46 1.21 4.97 3.91
N ALA A 47 1.63 3.75 3.56
CA ALA A 47 3.05 3.43 3.40
C ALA A 47 3.70 4.28 2.31
N ALA A 48 3.06 4.44 1.16
CA ALA A 48 3.56 5.31 0.10
C ALA A 48 3.73 6.76 0.58
N CYS A 49 2.72 7.31 1.25
CA CYS A 49 2.77 8.66 1.79
C CYS A 49 3.88 8.84 2.84
N GLU A 50 4.02 7.91 3.78
CA GLU A 50 5.06 7.94 4.81
C GLU A 50 6.45 7.93 4.17
N LEU A 51 6.72 6.98 3.27
CA LEU A 51 8.04 6.85 2.63
C LEU A 51 8.39 8.06 1.76
N MET A 52 7.45 8.54 0.96
CA MET A 52 7.67 9.71 0.11
C MET A 52 7.87 10.98 0.95
N GLN A 53 7.02 11.21 1.96
CA GLN A 53 7.10 12.40 2.79
C GLN A 53 8.41 12.41 3.60
N GLN A 54 8.76 11.29 4.24
CA GLN A 54 10.03 11.15 4.96
C GLN A 54 11.24 11.38 4.05
N HIS A 55 11.24 10.85 2.83
CA HIS A 55 12.32 11.08 1.89
C HIS A 55 12.44 12.56 1.51
N THR A 56 11.31 13.21 1.16
CA THR A 56 11.30 14.63 0.79
C THR A 56 11.69 15.56 1.94
N ASP A 57 11.35 15.21 3.19
CA ASP A 57 11.72 16.02 4.35
C ASP A 57 13.21 15.90 4.71
N ASN A 58 13.87 14.81 4.30
CA ASN A 58 15.27 14.50 4.63
C ASN A 58 16.24 14.63 3.45
N SER A 59 15.77 15.15 2.31
CA SER A 59 16.58 15.35 1.11
C SER A 59 16.31 16.73 0.49
N ASP A 60 17.18 17.17 -0.42
CA ASP A 60 16.95 18.37 -1.22
C ASP A 60 15.98 18.13 -2.40
N SER A 61 15.21 17.03 -2.36
CA SER A 61 14.25 16.68 -3.40
C SER A 61 13.03 17.60 -3.38
N GLY A 62 12.40 17.80 -4.53
CA GLY A 62 11.18 18.59 -4.62
C GLY A 62 10.02 17.92 -3.87
N GLN A 63 9.20 18.69 -3.16
CA GLN A 63 8.02 18.16 -2.47
C GLN A 63 7.13 17.35 -3.43
N VAL A 64 6.83 16.11 -3.04
CA VAL A 64 5.86 15.28 -3.74
C VAL A 64 4.45 15.75 -3.40
N ILE A 65 3.59 15.90 -4.41
CA ILE A 65 2.19 16.27 -4.25
C ILE A 65 1.34 15.27 -5.03
N ALA A 66 0.47 14.54 -4.34
CA ALA A 66 -0.48 13.65 -4.99
C ALA A 66 -1.54 14.47 -5.74
N SER A 67 -1.87 14.05 -6.96
CA SER A 67 -2.87 14.70 -7.81
C SER A 67 -4.14 13.88 -7.96
N GLN A 68 -4.05 12.55 -7.89
CA GLN A 68 -5.21 11.66 -7.86
C GLN A 68 -4.80 10.27 -7.34
N VAL A 69 -5.63 9.67 -6.48
CA VAL A 69 -5.46 8.29 -6.02
C VAL A 69 -6.76 7.54 -6.26
N LYS A 70 -6.72 6.51 -7.13
CA LYS A 70 -7.93 5.83 -7.59
C LYS A 70 -7.75 4.35 -7.89
N GLU A 71 -8.87 3.64 -7.99
CA GLU A 71 -8.90 2.32 -8.62
C GLU A 71 -8.92 2.43 -10.16
N LYS A 72 -8.18 1.55 -10.82
CA LYS A 72 -8.24 1.32 -12.26
C LYS A 72 -7.89 -0.13 -12.61
N PHE A 73 -8.83 -0.81 -13.27
CA PHE A 73 -8.69 -2.21 -13.70
C PHE A 73 -8.36 -3.20 -12.57
N GLY A 74 -8.90 -2.93 -11.37
CA GLY A 74 -8.71 -3.75 -10.19
C GLY A 74 -7.40 -3.51 -9.43
N GLY A 75 -6.61 -2.50 -9.82
CA GLY A 75 -5.42 -2.05 -9.08
C GLY A 75 -5.49 -0.56 -8.76
N LEU A 76 -4.62 -0.13 -7.84
CA LEU A 76 -4.42 1.26 -7.45
C LEU A 76 -3.68 2.02 -8.55
N ARG A 77 -4.03 3.29 -8.73
CA ARG A 77 -3.25 4.28 -9.48
C ARG A 77 -2.99 5.50 -8.61
N PHE A 78 -1.72 5.85 -8.46
CA PHE A 78 -1.27 6.95 -7.63
C PHE A 78 -0.57 7.99 -8.52
N TYR A 79 -1.33 9.00 -8.92
CA TYR A 79 -0.81 10.12 -9.70
C TYR A 79 -0.23 11.18 -8.77
N TYR A 80 0.95 11.69 -9.10
CA TYR A 80 1.68 12.68 -8.31
C TYR A 80 2.53 13.60 -9.19
N HIS A 81 3.03 14.67 -8.59
CA HIS A 81 4.01 15.58 -9.16
C HIS A 81 5.14 15.81 -8.15
N GLY A 82 6.31 16.24 -8.62
CA GLY A 82 7.48 16.47 -7.76
C GLY A 82 8.21 15.18 -7.39
N GLY A 83 9.07 15.24 -6.37
CA GLY A 83 9.94 14.13 -5.98
C GLY A 83 11.21 13.99 -6.81
N ASP A 84 11.87 12.86 -6.63
CA ASP A 84 13.06 12.41 -7.35
C ASP A 84 12.95 10.90 -7.67
N ASP A 85 14.07 10.29 -8.07
CA ASP A 85 14.14 8.88 -8.48
C ASP A 85 13.82 7.88 -7.35
N TYR A 86 13.74 8.31 -6.08
CA TYR A 86 13.27 7.46 -4.97
C TYR A 86 11.76 7.22 -5.04
N VAL A 87 11.01 8.21 -5.52
CA VAL A 87 9.54 8.23 -5.43
C VAL A 87 8.90 7.26 -6.40
N ALA A 88 9.46 7.12 -7.61
CA ALA A 88 8.89 6.26 -8.64
C ALA A 88 8.82 4.77 -8.24
N PRO A 89 9.89 4.15 -7.68
CA PRO A 89 9.81 2.79 -7.17
C PRO A 89 8.81 2.58 -6.04
N VAL A 90 8.65 3.55 -5.14
CA VAL A 90 7.66 3.48 -4.04
C VAL A 90 6.25 3.41 -4.62
N VAL A 91 5.94 4.31 -5.56
CA VAL A 91 4.64 4.34 -6.23
C VAL A 91 4.39 3.09 -7.06
N GLU A 92 5.35 2.67 -7.88
CA GLU A 92 5.25 1.44 -8.67
C GLU A 92 4.99 0.21 -7.78
N LEU A 93 5.68 0.12 -6.64
CA LEU A 93 5.52 -0.97 -5.70
C LEU A 93 4.09 -1.05 -5.15
N VAL A 94 3.53 0.07 -4.66
CA VAL A 94 2.17 0.04 -4.07
C VAL A 94 1.09 -0.19 -5.12
N GLU A 95 1.26 0.33 -6.34
CA GLU A 95 0.34 0.04 -7.45
C GLU A 95 0.35 -1.46 -7.76
N ARG A 96 1.52 -2.09 -7.83
CA ARG A 96 1.65 -3.53 -8.05
C ARG A 96 1.06 -4.38 -6.92
N LEU A 97 1.36 -4.02 -5.67
CA LEU A 97 0.90 -4.78 -4.50
C LEU A 97 -0.62 -4.72 -4.35
N SER A 98 -1.25 -3.62 -4.77
CA SER A 98 -2.71 -3.47 -4.71
C SER A 98 -3.46 -4.56 -5.48
N GLU A 99 -2.86 -5.12 -6.54
CA GLU A 99 -3.45 -6.20 -7.35
C GLU A 99 -3.53 -7.54 -6.58
N SER A 100 -2.73 -7.66 -5.52
CA SER A 100 -2.64 -8.83 -4.64
C SER A 100 -3.25 -8.59 -3.25
N ILE A 101 -3.92 -7.45 -3.05
CA ILE A 101 -4.56 -7.07 -1.79
C ILE A 101 -6.03 -6.78 -2.02
N CYS A 102 -6.89 -7.33 -1.17
CA CYS A 102 -8.32 -7.06 -1.22
C CYS A 102 -8.60 -5.58 -1.01
N GLU A 103 -9.24 -4.94 -2.00
CA GLU A 103 -9.57 -3.52 -1.94
C GLU A 103 -10.57 -3.17 -0.82
N LEU A 104 -11.29 -4.13 -0.23
CA LEU A 104 -12.21 -3.86 0.89
C LEU A 104 -11.58 -3.97 2.27
N CYS A 105 -10.74 -4.98 2.49
CA CYS A 105 -10.28 -5.33 3.84
C CYS A 105 -8.76 -5.41 4.02
N GLY A 106 -7.98 -5.26 2.96
CA GLY A 106 -6.52 -5.33 3.06
C GLY A 106 -5.94 -6.75 3.19
N ALA A 107 -6.78 -7.78 3.29
CA ALA A 107 -6.33 -9.18 3.30
C ALA A 107 -5.77 -9.60 1.92
N PRO A 108 -4.94 -10.66 1.85
CA PRO A 108 -4.44 -11.20 0.60
C PRO A 108 -5.55 -11.51 -0.39
N GLY A 109 -5.36 -11.04 -1.62
CA GLY A 109 -6.34 -11.12 -2.68
C GLY A 109 -5.70 -11.29 -4.04
N ARG A 110 -6.54 -11.24 -5.07
CA ARG A 110 -6.12 -11.28 -6.47
C ARG A 110 -7.14 -10.58 -7.35
N ILE A 111 -6.71 -10.07 -8.49
CA ILE A 111 -7.64 -9.55 -9.49
C ILE A 111 -8.55 -10.67 -10.02
N ARG A 112 -9.85 -10.38 -10.00
CA ARG A 112 -10.90 -11.19 -10.61
C ARG A 112 -11.87 -10.30 -11.38
N GLU A 113 -12.39 -10.82 -12.49
CA GLU A 113 -13.49 -10.20 -13.22
C GLU A 113 -14.82 -10.64 -12.60
N ARG A 114 -15.71 -9.68 -12.36
CA ARG A 114 -17.09 -9.91 -11.91
C ARG A 114 -18.04 -8.98 -12.64
N ASN A 115 -19.01 -9.54 -13.34
CA ASN A 115 -19.99 -8.79 -14.11
C ASN A 115 -19.34 -7.75 -15.05
N GLY A 116 -18.23 -8.12 -15.70
CA GLY A 116 -17.47 -7.23 -16.59
C GLY A 116 -16.59 -6.19 -15.90
N TRP A 117 -16.37 -6.30 -14.58
CA TRP A 117 -15.52 -5.38 -13.81
C TRP A 117 -14.38 -6.09 -13.08
N LEU A 118 -13.16 -5.56 -13.19
CA LEU A 118 -11.97 -6.09 -12.53
C LEU A 118 -11.82 -5.54 -11.10
N SER A 119 -11.49 -6.41 -10.15
CA SER A 119 -11.21 -5.99 -8.76
C SER A 119 -10.30 -6.95 -8.02
N ALA A 120 -9.38 -6.42 -7.21
CA ALA A 120 -8.54 -7.22 -6.31
C ALA A 120 -9.28 -7.57 -5.02
N ARG A 121 -9.51 -8.86 -4.77
CA ARG A 121 -10.36 -9.36 -3.67
C ARG A 121 -9.84 -10.63 -3.05
N CYS A 122 -10.08 -10.79 -1.75
CA CYS A 122 -9.88 -12.04 -1.03
C CYS A 122 -11.08 -12.98 -1.24
N LEU A 123 -10.94 -14.25 -0.82
CA LEU A 123 -12.00 -15.26 -0.94
C LEU A 123 -13.32 -14.86 -0.26
N LEU A 124 -13.25 -14.18 0.89
CA LEU A 124 -14.44 -13.72 1.61
C LEU A 124 -15.20 -12.62 0.85
N HIS A 125 -14.48 -11.76 0.14
CA HIS A 125 -15.07 -10.67 -0.64
C HIS A 125 -15.15 -10.99 -2.13
N GLU A 126 -15.18 -12.28 -2.51
CA GLU A 126 -15.42 -12.70 -3.90
C GLU A 126 -16.83 -12.34 -4.37
N ASP A 127 -17.85 -12.49 -3.52
CA ASP A 127 -19.23 -12.12 -3.85
C ASP A 127 -19.81 -11.07 -2.91
N GLU A 128 -19.13 -10.80 -1.79
CA GLU A 128 -19.60 -9.89 -0.75
C GLU A 128 -18.95 -8.51 -0.83
N THR A 129 -19.75 -7.48 -0.50
CA THR A 129 -19.31 -6.08 -0.41
C THR A 129 -19.06 -5.61 1.02
N GLY A 130 -19.05 -6.53 1.99
CA GLY A 130 -18.83 -6.21 3.40
C GLY A 130 -17.51 -5.48 3.62
N ILE A 131 -17.57 -4.37 4.35
CA ILE A 131 -16.37 -3.72 4.88
C ILE A 131 -16.13 -4.31 6.27
N PRO A 132 -14.92 -4.77 6.60
CA PRO A 132 -14.66 -5.30 7.93
C PRO A 132 -14.90 -4.21 8.99
N SER A 133 -15.45 -4.61 10.14
CA SER A 133 -15.50 -3.78 11.33
C SER A 133 -14.11 -3.76 11.98
N GLN A 134 -13.24 -2.89 11.49
CA GLN A 134 -11.91 -2.63 12.05
C GLN A 134 -11.88 -1.27 12.74
N GLU A 135 -11.18 -1.21 13.87
CA GLU A 135 -10.97 0.04 14.59
C GLU A 135 -9.92 0.90 13.88
N MET A 136 -10.02 2.22 14.03
CA MET A 136 -9.07 3.15 13.39
C MET A 136 -7.61 2.88 13.77
N SER A 137 -7.36 2.48 15.02
CA SER A 137 -6.01 2.16 15.51
C SER A 137 -5.40 0.95 14.81
N GLU A 138 -6.22 -0.01 14.38
CA GLU A 138 -5.76 -1.21 13.65
C GLU A 138 -5.30 -0.83 12.24
N TRP A 139 -6.08 0.00 11.54
CA TRP A 139 -5.68 0.55 10.24
C TRP A 139 -4.36 1.32 10.29
N ILE A 140 -4.20 2.19 11.30
CA ILE A 140 -2.97 2.98 11.48
C ILE A 140 -1.78 2.05 11.76
N SER A 141 -1.93 1.09 12.69
CA SER A 141 -0.88 0.14 13.03
C SER A 141 -0.48 -0.72 11.83
N GLN A 142 -1.44 -1.12 10.99
CA GLN A 142 -1.18 -1.83 9.75
C GLN A 142 -0.44 -0.95 8.74
N GLY A 143 -0.78 0.34 8.66
CA GLY A 143 -0.08 1.34 7.84
C GLY A 143 1.39 1.49 8.25
N ASP A 144 1.66 1.66 9.55
CA ASP A 144 3.02 1.78 10.09
C ASP A 144 3.85 0.51 9.83
N SER A 145 3.25 -0.67 10.05
CA SER A 145 3.88 -1.97 9.74
C SER A 145 4.18 -2.12 8.25
N MET A 146 3.25 -1.73 7.38
CA MET A 146 3.42 -1.77 5.93
C MET A 146 4.54 -0.84 5.49
N ALA A 147 4.59 0.40 5.99
CA ALA A 147 5.64 1.37 5.66
C ALA A 147 7.04 0.80 5.93
N ALA A 148 7.26 0.28 7.14
CA ALA A 148 8.54 -0.31 7.52
C ALA A 148 8.93 -1.52 6.65
N VAL A 149 7.97 -2.40 6.33
CA VAL A 149 8.23 -3.58 5.49
C VAL A 149 8.56 -3.17 4.05
N LEU A 150 7.81 -2.23 3.47
CA LEU A 150 8.05 -1.79 2.10
C LEU A 150 9.39 -1.07 1.96
N GLU A 151 9.77 -0.22 2.93
CA GLU A 151 11.08 0.43 2.95
C GLU A 151 12.22 -0.58 2.95
N ALA A 152 12.17 -1.54 3.89
CA ALA A 152 13.20 -2.55 4.06
C ALA A 152 13.28 -3.46 2.84
N ALA A 153 12.13 -3.87 2.27
CA ALA A 153 12.09 -4.69 1.07
C ALA A 153 12.62 -3.94 -0.16
N LEU A 154 12.26 -2.67 -0.35
CA LEU A 154 12.82 -1.86 -1.43
C LEU A 154 14.33 -1.74 -1.32
N ARG A 155 14.87 -1.47 -0.12
CA ARG A 155 16.32 -1.43 0.11
C ARG A 155 17.00 -2.75 -0.22
N LEU A 156 16.41 -3.87 0.22
CA LEU A 156 16.93 -5.21 -0.05
C LEU A 156 17.09 -5.49 -1.55
N PHE A 157 16.17 -4.99 -2.38
CA PHE A 157 16.19 -5.15 -3.83
C PHE A 157 16.67 -3.91 -4.59
N ALA A 158 17.49 -3.06 -3.95
CA ALA A 158 18.08 -1.87 -4.56
C ALA A 158 17.05 -0.96 -5.28
N PHE A 159 15.88 -0.82 -4.69
CA PHE A 159 14.72 -0.06 -5.20
C PHE A 159 14.16 -0.57 -6.53
N ASP A 160 14.37 -1.85 -6.87
CA ASP A 160 13.64 -2.52 -7.96
C ASP A 160 12.23 -2.89 -7.48
N ALA A 161 11.24 -2.08 -7.85
CA ALA A 161 9.85 -2.28 -7.44
C ALA A 161 9.26 -3.61 -7.96
N ARG A 162 9.71 -4.10 -9.12
CA ARG A 162 9.23 -5.35 -9.71
C ARG A 162 9.73 -6.55 -8.93
N GLU A 163 11.02 -6.61 -8.65
CA GLU A 163 11.62 -7.70 -7.87
C GLU A 163 11.14 -7.64 -6.41
N THR A 164 11.03 -6.44 -5.83
CA THR A 164 10.47 -6.24 -4.49
C THR A 164 9.05 -6.79 -4.39
N SER A 165 8.19 -6.38 -5.33
CA SER A 165 6.80 -6.83 -5.33
C SER A 165 6.68 -8.33 -5.59
N ARG A 166 7.52 -8.88 -6.48
CA ARG A 166 7.58 -10.33 -6.73
C ARG A 166 7.95 -11.08 -5.45
N TRP A 167 8.95 -10.63 -4.71
CA TRP A 167 9.36 -11.27 -3.47
C TRP A 167 8.25 -11.18 -2.40
N LEU A 168 7.67 -9.99 -2.19
CA LEU A 168 6.59 -9.78 -1.21
C LEU A 168 5.32 -10.62 -1.48
N THR A 169 5.10 -11.00 -2.75
CA THR A 169 3.92 -11.77 -3.18
C THR A 169 4.21 -13.24 -3.48
N SER A 170 5.46 -13.68 -3.35
CA SER A 170 5.85 -15.08 -3.59
C SER A 170 5.99 -15.86 -2.28
N PRO A 171 5.57 -17.14 -2.24
CA PRO A 171 5.78 -18.03 -1.10
C PRO A 171 7.24 -18.06 -0.62
N ALA A 172 7.45 -17.86 0.68
CA ALA A 172 8.75 -17.98 1.34
C ALA A 172 8.77 -19.19 2.27
N ARG A 173 9.78 -20.06 2.14
CA ARG A 173 9.90 -21.27 2.96
C ARG A 173 10.02 -20.94 4.45
N ALA A 174 10.79 -19.91 4.79
CA ALA A 174 10.94 -19.40 6.16
C ALA A 174 9.61 -18.94 6.80
N LEU A 175 8.60 -18.60 5.98
CA LEU A 175 7.27 -18.19 6.42
C LEU A 175 6.22 -19.31 6.21
N GLY A 176 6.66 -20.57 6.22
CA GLY A 176 5.75 -21.71 6.09
C GLY A 176 5.06 -21.77 4.73
N MET A 177 5.74 -21.35 3.66
CA MET A 177 5.21 -21.25 2.29
C MET A 177 4.12 -20.18 2.09
N LYS A 178 3.96 -19.25 3.03
CA LYS A 178 3.16 -18.03 2.81
C LYS A 178 4.01 -16.94 2.16
N ALA A 179 3.38 -16.07 1.39
CA ALA A 179 4.06 -14.87 0.90
C ALA A 179 4.30 -13.89 2.08
N PRO A 180 5.36 -13.07 2.07
CA PRO A 180 5.58 -12.07 3.10
C PRO A 180 4.35 -11.19 3.37
N LEU A 181 3.68 -10.71 2.31
CA LEU A 181 2.50 -9.87 2.41
C LEU A 181 1.30 -10.59 3.06
N GLU A 182 1.17 -11.90 2.80
CA GLU A 182 0.16 -12.75 3.45
C GLU A 182 0.49 -12.99 4.92
N HIS A 183 1.76 -13.26 5.22
CA HIS A 183 2.24 -13.49 6.58
C HIS A 183 2.07 -12.28 7.50
N LEU A 184 1.98 -11.06 6.96
CA LEU A 184 1.68 -9.86 7.75
C LEU A 184 0.34 -9.91 8.49
N GLN A 185 -0.59 -10.78 8.07
CA GLN A 185 -1.88 -10.97 8.75
C GLN A 185 -1.79 -11.93 9.95
N GLU A 186 -0.65 -12.61 10.13
CA GLU A 186 -0.45 -13.56 11.22
C GLU A 186 -0.05 -12.86 12.52
N HIS A 187 -0.22 -13.57 13.64
CA HIS A 187 0.30 -13.12 14.93
C HIS A 187 1.83 -13.00 14.87
N ASN A 188 2.37 -11.82 15.17
CA ASN A 188 3.79 -11.44 14.98
C ASN A 188 4.26 -11.35 13.51
N GLY A 189 3.35 -11.34 12.53
CA GLY A 189 3.69 -11.37 11.11
C GLY A 189 4.70 -10.31 10.68
N HIS A 190 4.53 -9.06 11.16
CA HIS A 190 5.49 -7.97 10.95
C HIS A 190 6.92 -8.36 11.38
N ARG A 191 7.07 -8.83 12.63
CA ARG A 191 8.38 -9.20 13.19
C ARG A 191 9.02 -10.33 12.40
N ASP A 192 8.24 -11.33 12.01
CA ASP A 192 8.74 -12.49 11.28
C ASP A 192 9.24 -12.10 9.88
N VAL A 193 8.49 -11.23 9.17
CA VAL A 193 8.90 -10.69 7.86
C VAL A 193 10.15 -9.83 7.98
N MET A 194 10.23 -8.93 8.97
CA MET A 194 11.41 -8.09 9.19
C MET A 194 12.65 -8.93 9.55
N ASN A 195 12.49 -9.97 10.37
CA ASN A 195 13.57 -10.92 10.66
C ASN A 195 14.06 -11.63 9.40
N LEU A 196 13.14 -12.04 8.51
CA LEU A 196 13.51 -12.66 7.25
C LEU A 196 14.29 -11.69 6.35
N ILE A 197 13.87 -10.42 6.25
CA ILE A 197 14.61 -9.41 5.49
C ILE A 197 16.05 -9.29 6.01
N GLY A 198 16.23 -9.12 7.33
CA GLY A 198 17.56 -9.02 7.93
C GLY A 198 18.41 -10.29 7.73
N GLN A 199 17.81 -11.48 7.72
CA GLN A 199 18.50 -12.72 7.39
C GLN A 199 19.05 -12.72 5.95
N ILE A 200 18.23 -12.28 4.98
CA ILE A 200 18.63 -12.20 3.57
C ILE A 200 19.75 -11.17 3.37
N GLU A 201 19.66 -10.00 4.02
CA GLU A 201 20.71 -8.97 3.99
C GLU A 201 22.07 -9.50 4.48
N HIS A 202 22.06 -10.42 5.45
CA HIS A 202 23.26 -11.07 5.97
C HIS A 202 23.64 -12.37 5.24
N GLY A 203 23.01 -12.66 4.09
CA GLY A 203 23.37 -13.80 3.23
C GLY A 203 22.86 -15.16 3.72
N VAL A 204 21.90 -15.18 4.64
CA VAL A 204 21.23 -16.42 5.05
C VAL A 204 20.19 -16.78 3.98
N VAL A 205 20.35 -17.94 3.34
CA VAL A 205 19.41 -18.43 2.33
C VAL A 205 18.18 -19.04 3.03
N PRO A 206 16.96 -18.51 2.80
CA PRO A 206 15.73 -18.99 3.43
C PRO A 206 15.14 -20.26 2.80
#